data_AF-A0A2G6X303-F1
#
_entry.id   AF-A0A2G6X303-F1
#
_cell.length_a   1.000
_cell.length_b   1.000
_cell.length_c   1.000
_cell.angle_alpha   90.00
_cell.angle_beta   90.00
_cell.angle_gamma   90.00
#
_symmetry.space_group_name_H-M   'P 1'
#
loop_
_entity.id
_entity.type
_entity.pdbx_description
1 polymer ?
#
loop_
_entity_poly.entity_id
_entity_poly.type
_entity_poly.pdbx_seq_one_letter_code
_entity_poly.pdbx_strand_id
1 'polypeptide(L)'
;MRPLPPMPHASPPDDAAPPFADTPAALRAQGLRFPERVEVSSPVCYADELDAAYREAGDREELLAALNELLEAERAGARITLRSAAETDDPALQRLVTDIHRDEVRWCGVLIDAIQSLAATPSTRTGAFYERAMAVPDLGARLALLNRGQGWVVRKLQALLPRIGDAHIHGELTAMLVSHQQNIARLDAQQQAAGGPTQR
;
A
#
# COMPACT_ATOMS: atom_id res chain seq x y z
N MET A 1 -8.64 -6.09 -50.12
CA MET A 1 -8.98 -7.07 -49.07
C MET A 1 -8.25 -8.37 -49.36
N ARG A 2 -7.25 -8.74 -48.55
CA ARG A 2 -6.59 -10.05 -48.59
C ARG A 2 -7.08 -10.86 -47.37
N PRO A 3 -7.39 -12.15 -47.50
CA PRO A 3 -7.84 -12.95 -46.36
C PRO A 3 -6.66 -13.30 -45.45
N LEU A 4 -6.88 -13.20 -44.13
CA LEU A 4 -5.94 -13.61 -43.08
C LEU A 4 -5.98 -15.14 -42.93
N PRO A 5 -4.84 -15.84 -42.80
CA PRO A 5 -4.83 -17.28 -42.52
C PRO A 5 -5.26 -17.59 -41.06
N PRO A 6 -5.85 -18.77 -40.79
CA PRO A 6 -6.29 -19.15 -39.46
C PRO A 6 -5.11 -19.51 -38.55
N MET A 7 -5.21 -19.11 -37.28
CA MET A 7 -4.30 -19.50 -36.20
C MET A 7 -4.64 -20.93 -35.72
N PRO A 8 -3.66 -21.83 -35.54
CA PRO A 8 -3.89 -23.12 -34.92
C PRO A 8 -3.99 -23.02 -33.39
N HIS A 9 -4.93 -23.79 -32.84
CA HIS A 9 -5.24 -23.94 -31.42
C HIS A 9 -4.11 -24.61 -30.62
N ALA A 10 -3.99 -24.19 -29.35
CA ALA A 10 -3.05 -24.69 -28.36
C ALA A 10 -3.40 -26.08 -27.79
N SER A 11 -2.38 -26.84 -27.42
CA SER A 11 -2.43 -27.95 -26.44
C SER A 11 -1.01 -28.26 -25.89
N PRO A 12 -0.92 -28.88 -24.69
CA PRO A 12 -0.03 -28.50 -23.58
C PRO A 12 1.38 -29.14 -23.60
N PRO A 13 2.29 -28.71 -22.69
CA PRO A 13 3.67 -29.23 -22.63
C PRO A 13 3.75 -30.69 -22.18
N ASP A 14 4.67 -31.41 -22.83
CA ASP A 14 5.07 -32.79 -22.55
C ASP A 14 5.81 -32.95 -21.21
N ASP A 15 5.55 -34.11 -20.63
CA ASP A 15 6.20 -34.73 -19.48
C ASP A 15 7.73 -34.83 -19.60
N ALA A 16 8.43 -34.52 -18.50
CA ALA A 16 9.66 -35.23 -18.12
C ALA A 16 10.01 -34.94 -16.65
N ALA A 17 9.47 -35.75 -15.74
CA ALA A 17 10.03 -35.93 -14.41
C ALA A 17 11.28 -36.84 -14.48
N PRO A 18 12.37 -36.55 -13.75
CA PRO A 18 13.53 -37.44 -13.67
C PRO A 18 13.25 -38.66 -12.77
N PRO A 19 13.76 -39.85 -13.12
CA PRO A 19 13.50 -41.10 -12.41
C PRO A 19 14.55 -41.36 -11.33
N PHE A 20 14.23 -41.13 -10.06
CA PHE A 20 14.95 -41.78 -8.94
C PHE A 20 13.98 -42.06 -7.79
N ALA A 21 13.17 -43.08 -7.97
CA ALA A 21 12.49 -43.77 -6.88
C ALA A 21 13.27 -45.05 -6.59
N ASP A 22 14.23 -44.98 -5.67
CA ASP A 22 14.79 -46.18 -5.03
C ASP A 22 14.19 -46.35 -3.64
N THR A 23 13.36 -47.37 -3.54
CA THR A 23 12.69 -47.88 -2.33
C THR A 23 13.73 -48.42 -1.31
N PRO A 24 13.63 -48.09 -0.01
CA PRO A 24 14.62 -48.48 1.01
C PRO A 24 14.39 -49.90 1.57
N ALA A 25 14.34 -50.92 0.71
CA ALA A 25 14.05 -52.30 1.12
C ALA A 25 15.11 -53.36 0.74
N ALA A 26 16.30 -52.96 0.26
CA ALA A 26 17.28 -53.92 -0.26
C ALA A 26 18.75 -53.68 0.14
N LEU A 27 19.03 -53.15 1.33
CA LEU A 27 20.40 -53.15 1.89
C LEU A 27 20.41 -53.46 3.40
N ARG A 28 20.12 -54.71 3.73
CA ARG A 28 20.46 -55.34 5.02
C ARG A 28 21.36 -56.55 4.78
N ALA A 29 22.60 -56.31 4.35
CA ALA A 29 23.73 -57.26 4.51
C ALA A 29 25.01 -56.65 3.92
N GLN A 30 25.68 -55.80 4.71
CA GLN A 30 27.13 -55.56 4.61
C GLN A 30 27.53 -54.72 5.83
N GLY A 31 28.41 -55.28 6.67
CA GLY A 31 28.85 -54.71 7.94
C GLY A 31 29.74 -53.48 7.78
N LEU A 32 29.17 -52.38 7.30
CA LEU A 32 29.76 -51.05 7.37
C LEU A 32 29.19 -50.36 8.61
N ARG A 33 30.09 -49.95 9.52
CA ARG A 33 29.73 -49.12 10.67
C ARG A 33 29.05 -47.86 10.17
N PHE A 34 27.80 -47.64 10.57
CA PHE A 34 27.19 -46.32 10.44
C PHE A 34 28.08 -45.33 11.19
N PRO A 35 28.47 -44.18 10.60
CA PRO A 35 29.06 -43.12 11.39
C PRO A 35 28.06 -42.80 12.51
N GLU A 36 28.58 -42.83 13.73
CA GLU A 36 27.90 -42.39 14.94
C GLU A 36 27.20 -41.07 14.62
N ARG A 37 25.93 -40.97 15.01
CA ARG A 37 25.10 -39.79 14.81
C ARG A 37 25.93 -38.61 15.30
N VAL A 38 26.40 -37.75 14.39
CA VAL A 38 27.08 -36.52 14.78
C VAL A 38 26.03 -35.76 15.58
N GLU A 39 26.18 -35.74 16.91
CA GLU A 39 25.52 -34.75 17.74
C GLU A 39 26.05 -33.41 17.25
N VAL A 40 25.29 -32.81 16.35
CA VAL A 40 25.39 -31.38 16.09
C VAL A 40 24.95 -30.70 17.38
N SER A 41 25.93 -30.49 18.26
CA SER A 41 25.84 -29.50 19.32
C SER A 41 25.67 -28.16 18.63
N SER A 42 24.43 -27.75 18.38
CA SER A 42 24.14 -26.46 17.77
C SER A 42 24.76 -25.35 18.62
N PRO A 43 25.51 -24.41 18.03
CA PRO A 43 25.93 -23.22 18.74
C PRO A 43 24.68 -22.36 18.96
N VAL A 44 24.23 -22.32 20.22
CA VAL A 44 22.98 -21.66 20.66
C VAL A 44 22.99 -20.14 20.47
N CYS A 45 24.13 -19.50 20.15
CA CYS A 45 24.20 -18.04 20.03
C CYS A 45 23.83 -17.46 18.66
N TYR A 46 23.77 -18.25 17.58
CA TYR A 46 23.45 -17.69 16.24
C TYR A 46 21.96 -17.73 15.90
N ALA A 47 21.17 -18.59 16.56
CA ALA A 47 19.75 -18.70 16.27
C ALA A 47 18.98 -17.44 16.67
N ASP A 48 19.24 -16.91 17.87
CA ASP A 48 18.56 -15.70 18.37
C ASP A 48 18.93 -14.44 17.58
N GLU A 49 20.18 -14.31 17.15
CA GLU A 49 20.65 -13.19 16.31
C GLU A 49 20.04 -13.24 14.91
N LEU A 50 19.93 -14.44 14.32
CA LEU A 50 19.31 -14.65 13.02
C LEU A 50 17.80 -14.36 13.09
N ASP A 51 17.12 -14.81 14.14
CA ASP A 51 15.71 -14.55 14.39
C ASP A 51 15.43 -13.05 14.60
N ALA A 52 16.35 -12.32 15.24
CA ALA A 52 16.29 -10.87 15.36
C ALA A 52 16.41 -10.17 14.00
N ALA A 53 17.39 -10.56 13.19
CA ALA A 53 17.59 -9.99 11.86
C ALA A 53 16.41 -10.29 10.91
N TYR A 54 15.84 -11.50 10.93
CA TYR A 54 14.66 -11.82 10.14
C TYR A 54 13.43 -11.03 10.56
N ARG A 55 13.25 -10.81 11.87
CA ARG A 55 12.14 -9.98 12.38
C ARG A 55 12.29 -8.52 11.96
N GLU A 56 13.49 -7.96 12.09
CA GLU A 56 13.77 -6.59 11.65
C GLU A 56 13.55 -6.41 10.15
N ALA A 57 13.98 -7.39 9.34
CA ALA A 57 13.71 -7.39 7.90
C ALA A 57 12.21 -7.45 7.60
N GLY A 58 11.46 -8.31 8.30
CA GLY A 58 10.00 -8.40 8.17
C GLY A 58 9.28 -7.11 8.56
N ASP A 59 9.65 -6.50 9.70
CA ASP A 59 9.12 -5.22 10.15
C ASP A 59 9.39 -4.10 9.14
N ARG A 60 10.58 -4.09 8.53
CA ARG A 60 10.93 -3.15 7.46
C ARG A 60 10.07 -3.35 6.21
N GLU A 61 9.86 -4.59 5.78
CA GLU A 61 9.00 -4.89 4.63
C GLU A 61 7.55 -4.46 4.87
N GLU A 62 7.00 -4.73 6.06
CA GLU A 62 5.66 -4.30 6.44
C GLU A 62 5.52 -2.77 6.48
N LEU A 63 6.52 -2.06 7.03
CA LEU A 63 6.56 -0.60 7.04
C LEU A 63 6.57 -0.05 5.61
N LEU A 64 7.44 -0.58 4.74
CA LEU A 64 7.53 -0.15 3.34
C LEU A 64 6.23 -0.42 2.58
N ALA A 65 5.57 -1.55 2.82
CA ALA A 65 4.27 -1.84 2.23
C ALA A 65 3.21 -0.82 2.68
N ALA A 66 3.17 -0.48 3.97
CA ALA A 66 2.24 0.51 4.49
C ALA A 66 2.50 1.92 3.95
N LEU A 67 3.76 2.35 3.85
CA LEU A 67 4.14 3.65 3.28
C LEU A 67 3.76 3.75 1.80
N ASN A 68 3.97 2.68 1.04
CA ASN A 68 3.56 2.64 -0.37
C ASN A 68 2.04 2.66 -0.53
N GLU A 69 1.29 1.98 0.35
CA GLU A 69 -0.17 2.03 0.32
C GLU A 69 -0.69 3.44 0.61
N LEU A 70 -0.08 4.14 1.57
CA LEU A 70 -0.38 5.56 1.83
C LEU A 70 -0.04 6.41 0.61
N LEU A 71 1.13 6.24 -0.01
CA LEU A 71 1.54 7.02 -1.20
C LEU A 71 0.57 6.83 -2.37
N GLU A 72 0.13 5.60 -2.60
CA GLU A 72 -0.87 5.29 -3.63
C GLU A 72 -2.23 5.95 -3.33
N ALA A 73 -2.59 6.06 -2.05
CA ALA A 73 -3.81 6.75 -1.61
C ALA A 73 -3.71 8.28 -1.80
N GLU A 74 -2.60 8.91 -1.40
CA GLU A 74 -2.39 10.36 -1.58
C GLU A 74 -2.38 10.75 -3.06
N ARG A 75 -1.79 9.93 -3.94
CA ARG A 75 -1.88 10.16 -5.39
C ARG A 75 -3.30 10.07 -5.91
N ALA A 76 -4.09 9.15 -5.37
CA ALA A 76 -5.50 9.05 -5.73
C ALA A 76 -6.25 10.31 -5.26
N GLY A 77 -6.05 10.75 -4.02
CA GLY A 77 -6.66 11.96 -3.45
C GLY A 77 -6.27 13.22 -4.22
N ALA A 78 -4.99 13.40 -4.56
CA ALA A 78 -4.50 14.50 -5.38
C ALA A 78 -5.19 14.55 -6.76
N ARG A 79 -5.38 13.40 -7.42
CA ARG A 79 -6.05 13.35 -8.73
C ARG A 79 -7.56 13.60 -8.62
N ILE A 80 -8.23 13.07 -7.59
CA ILE A 80 -9.66 13.30 -7.33
C ILE A 80 -9.91 14.78 -7.10
N THR A 81 -9.16 15.40 -6.19
CA THR A 81 -9.33 16.81 -5.83
C THR A 81 -9.06 17.75 -7.01
N LEU A 82 -8.03 17.47 -7.81
CA LEU A 82 -7.75 18.24 -9.03
C LEU A 82 -8.94 18.23 -10.01
N ARG A 83 -9.57 17.06 -10.22
CA ARG A 83 -10.74 16.94 -11.10
C ARG A 83 -11.97 17.61 -10.50
N SER A 84 -12.23 17.35 -9.22
CA SER A 84 -13.38 17.90 -8.50
C SER A 84 -13.36 19.43 -8.40
N ALA A 85 -12.19 20.06 -8.24
CA ALA A 85 -12.08 21.52 -8.19
C ALA A 85 -12.48 22.20 -9.52
N ALA A 86 -12.35 21.48 -10.65
CA ALA A 86 -12.73 21.99 -11.97
C ALA A 86 -14.23 21.81 -12.28
N GLU A 87 -14.97 21.06 -11.46
CA GLU A 87 -16.39 20.72 -11.68
C GLU A 87 -17.36 21.58 -10.85
N THR A 88 -16.85 22.53 -10.05
CA THR A 88 -17.69 23.38 -9.19
C THR A 88 -17.57 24.86 -9.54
N ASP A 89 -18.71 25.55 -9.53
CA ASP A 89 -18.79 27.01 -9.66
C ASP A 89 -18.82 27.72 -8.30
N ASP A 90 -18.90 26.99 -7.18
CA ASP A 90 -18.83 27.57 -5.83
C ASP A 90 -17.37 27.95 -5.52
N PRO A 91 -17.03 29.26 -5.41
CA PRO A 91 -15.65 29.68 -5.17
C PRO A 91 -15.12 29.21 -3.81
N ALA A 92 -15.98 29.06 -2.80
CA ALA A 92 -15.57 28.58 -1.49
C ALA A 92 -15.19 27.10 -1.54
N LEU A 93 -16.03 26.27 -2.17
CA LEU A 93 -15.74 24.86 -2.38
C LEU A 93 -14.52 24.65 -3.27
N GLN A 94 -14.40 25.41 -4.37
CA GLN A 94 -13.24 25.32 -5.26
C GLN A 94 -11.93 25.60 -4.52
N ARG A 95 -11.88 26.67 -3.70
CA ARG A 95 -10.70 26.99 -2.88
C ARG A 95 -10.39 25.87 -1.90
N LEU A 96 -11.39 25.36 -1.19
CA LEU A 96 -11.22 24.26 -0.24
C LEU A 96 -10.65 23.01 -0.91
N VAL A 97 -11.24 22.56 -2.02
CA VAL A 97 -10.78 21.35 -2.73
C VAL A 97 -9.38 21.56 -3.31
N THR A 98 -9.04 22.79 -3.75
CA THR A 98 -7.70 23.14 -4.21
C THR A 98 -6.67 23.12 -3.07
N ASP A 99 -7.04 23.55 -1.86
CA ASP A 99 -6.16 23.44 -0.69
C ASP A 99 -5.91 21.97 -0.35
N ILE A 100 -6.95 21.14 -0.31
CA ILE A 100 -6.80 19.70 -0.07
C ILE A 100 -5.91 19.07 -1.16
N HIS A 101 -6.07 19.43 -2.44
CA HIS A 101 -5.19 18.97 -3.51
C HIS A 101 -3.70 19.24 -3.21
N ARG A 102 -3.37 20.45 -2.73
CA ARG A 102 -1.99 20.82 -2.40
C ARG A 102 -1.45 20.00 -1.23
N ASP A 103 -2.29 19.72 -0.23
CA ASP A 103 -1.93 18.86 0.90
C ASP A 103 -1.62 17.44 0.39
N GLU A 104 -2.48 16.84 -0.42
CA GLU A 104 -2.29 15.48 -0.97
C GLU A 104 -0.99 15.40 -1.82
N VAL A 105 -0.69 16.43 -2.62
CA VAL A 105 0.56 16.51 -3.38
C VAL A 105 1.78 16.64 -2.45
N ARG A 106 1.67 17.44 -1.40
CA ARG A 106 2.73 17.57 -0.38
C ARG A 106 2.98 16.21 0.29
N TRP A 107 1.93 15.51 0.69
CA TRP A 107 2.05 14.21 1.36
C TRP A 107 2.60 13.13 0.44
N CYS A 108 2.31 13.19 -0.87
CA CYS A 108 3.04 12.36 -1.85
C CYS A 108 4.55 12.57 -1.78
N GLY A 109 5.01 13.83 -1.74
CA GLY A 109 6.44 14.16 -1.63
C GLY A 109 7.08 13.63 -0.34
N VAL A 110 6.43 13.89 0.79
CA VAL A 110 6.87 13.41 2.12
C VAL A 110 7.00 11.88 2.16
N LEU A 111 6.02 11.16 1.61
CA LEU A 111 6.04 9.68 1.58
C LEU A 111 7.12 9.14 0.63
N ILE A 112 7.35 9.80 -0.50
CA ILE A 112 8.44 9.47 -1.42
C ILE A 112 9.78 9.60 -0.70
N ASP A 113 10.02 10.72 -0.02
CA ASP A 113 11.25 10.99 0.71
C ASP A 113 11.46 9.99 1.85
N ALA A 114 10.40 9.68 2.60
CA ALA A 114 10.44 8.67 3.66
C ALA A 114 10.83 7.28 3.12
N ILE A 115 10.21 6.82 2.03
CA ILE A 115 10.54 5.52 1.41
C ILE A 115 11.99 5.50 0.91
N GLN A 116 12.45 6.58 0.29
CA GLN A 116 13.83 6.70 -0.19
C GLN A 116 14.84 6.71 0.95
N SER A 117 14.53 7.38 2.07
CA SER A 117 15.40 7.39 3.27
C SER A 117 15.60 5.99 3.87
N LEU A 118 14.63 5.09 3.66
CA LEU A 118 14.71 3.67 4.03
C LEU A 118 15.39 2.80 2.96
N ALA A 119 16.07 3.41 1.99
CA ALA A 119 16.75 2.77 0.86
C ALA A 119 15.81 1.87 0.02
N ALA A 120 14.58 2.30 -0.20
CA ALA A 120 13.59 1.60 -1.02
C ALA A 120 13.08 2.47 -2.18
N THR A 121 12.51 1.82 -3.20
CA THR A 121 11.93 2.50 -4.37
C THR A 121 10.45 2.80 -4.11
N PRO A 122 10.02 4.08 -4.18
CA PRO A 122 8.61 4.43 -4.08
C PRO A 122 7.80 3.81 -5.22
N SER A 123 6.62 3.30 -4.91
CA SER A 123 5.63 2.87 -5.90
C SER A 123 5.35 4.02 -6.87
N THR A 124 5.03 3.70 -8.12
CA THR A 124 4.57 4.66 -9.15
C THR A 124 3.06 4.58 -9.38
N ARG A 125 2.36 3.69 -8.68
CA ARG A 125 0.94 3.42 -8.89
C ARG A 125 0.08 4.54 -8.29
N THR A 126 -1.15 4.62 -8.81
CA THR A 126 -2.26 5.32 -8.16
C THR A 126 -3.17 4.25 -7.56
N GLY A 127 -3.62 4.43 -6.32
CA GLY A 127 -4.48 3.45 -5.66
C GLY A 127 -5.84 3.28 -6.36
N ALA A 128 -6.44 2.10 -6.20
CA ALA A 128 -7.75 1.76 -6.77
C ALA A 128 -8.91 2.64 -6.25
N PHE A 129 -8.65 3.52 -5.28
CA PHE A 129 -9.61 4.51 -4.81
C PHE A 129 -9.94 5.55 -5.87
N TYR A 130 -8.99 5.94 -6.73
CA TYR A 130 -9.21 6.94 -7.77
C TYR A 130 -10.35 6.55 -8.73
N GLU A 131 -10.28 5.35 -9.31
CA GLU A 131 -11.30 4.87 -10.26
C GLU A 131 -12.68 4.76 -9.59
N ARG A 132 -12.73 4.27 -8.34
CA ARG A 132 -13.97 4.19 -7.57
C ARG A 132 -14.60 5.56 -7.30
N ALA A 133 -13.78 6.57 -6.99
CA ALA A 133 -14.27 7.92 -6.75
C ALA A 133 -14.74 8.58 -8.05
N MET A 134 -14.00 8.45 -9.14
CA MET A 134 -14.37 9.04 -10.43
C MET A 134 -15.60 8.38 -11.07
N ALA A 135 -15.93 7.13 -10.69
CA ALA A 135 -17.18 6.48 -11.06
C ALA A 135 -18.43 7.12 -10.41
N VAL A 136 -18.27 8.00 -9.42
CA VAL A 136 -19.37 8.75 -8.80
C VAL A 136 -19.60 10.06 -9.59
N PRO A 137 -20.71 10.18 -10.34
CA PRO A 137 -20.95 11.34 -11.20
C PRO A 137 -21.30 12.59 -10.41
N ASP A 138 -22.03 12.44 -9.30
CA ASP A 138 -22.39 13.56 -8.44
C ASP A 138 -21.18 14.06 -7.64
N LEU A 139 -20.89 15.36 -7.75
CA LEU A 139 -19.72 15.96 -7.11
C LEU A 139 -19.82 15.89 -5.58
N GLY A 140 -21.00 16.18 -5.01
CA GLY A 140 -21.21 16.14 -3.56
C GLY A 140 -20.95 14.74 -2.98
N ALA A 141 -21.49 13.71 -3.63
CA ALA A 141 -21.27 12.32 -3.27
C ALA A 141 -19.81 11.88 -3.47
N ARG A 142 -19.13 12.37 -4.52
CA ARG A 142 -17.69 12.11 -4.74
C ARG A 142 -16.85 12.72 -3.62
N LEU A 143 -17.16 13.94 -3.18
CA LEU A 143 -16.48 14.59 -2.07
C LEU A 143 -16.78 13.90 -0.72
N ALA A 144 -18.00 13.43 -0.50
CA ALA A 144 -18.31 12.60 0.68
C ALA A 144 -17.54 11.26 0.67
N LEU A 145 -17.33 10.67 -0.50
CA LEU A 145 -16.48 9.48 -0.66
C LEU A 145 -15.01 9.80 -0.42
N LEU A 146 -14.50 10.92 -0.94
CA LEU A 146 -13.15 11.43 -0.64
C LEU A 146 -12.96 11.57 0.88
N ASN A 147 -13.93 12.15 1.59
CA ASN A 147 -13.84 12.34 3.03
C ASN A 147 -13.73 11.02 3.81
N ARG A 148 -14.49 10.00 3.38
CA ARG A 148 -14.35 8.63 3.93
C ARG A 148 -12.97 8.02 3.62
N GLY A 149 -12.41 8.32 2.47
CA GLY A 149 -11.04 7.96 2.09
C GLY A 149 -10.00 8.58 3.03
N GLN A 150 -10.10 9.88 3.30
CA GLN A 150 -9.24 10.54 4.28
C GLN A 150 -9.38 9.95 5.69
N GLY A 151 -10.60 9.58 6.11
CA GLY A 151 -10.81 8.87 7.38
C GLY A 151 -10.17 7.48 7.43
N TRP A 152 -9.98 6.82 6.28
CA TRP A 152 -9.16 5.61 6.20
C TRP A 152 -7.67 5.92 6.38
N VAL A 153 -7.15 6.97 5.73
CA VAL A 153 -5.75 7.41 5.88
C VAL A 153 -5.42 7.73 7.34
N VAL A 154 -6.29 8.49 8.02
CA VAL A 154 -6.17 8.80 9.46
C VAL A 154 -6.00 7.54 10.30
N ARG A 155 -6.86 6.53 10.09
CA ARG A 155 -6.78 5.26 10.83
C ARG A 155 -5.52 4.47 10.51
N LYS A 156 -5.09 4.47 9.24
CA LYS A 156 -3.85 3.82 8.82
C LYS A 156 -2.63 4.46 9.49
N LEU A 157 -2.55 5.79 9.50
CA LEU A 157 -1.49 6.55 10.17
C LEU A 157 -1.47 6.31 11.69
N GLN A 158 -2.63 6.33 12.34
CA GLN A 158 -2.75 6.03 13.79
C GLN A 158 -2.22 4.63 14.14
N ALA A 159 -2.46 3.64 13.28
CA ALA A 159 -1.95 2.29 13.48
C ALA A 159 -0.44 2.17 13.19
N LEU A 160 0.08 2.98 12.25
CA LEU A 160 1.46 2.92 11.81
C LEU A 160 2.43 3.67 12.74
N LEU A 161 2.04 4.86 13.21
CA LEU A 161 2.89 5.76 13.99
C LEU A 161 3.61 5.08 15.18
N PRO A 162 2.96 4.23 16.01
CA PRO A 162 3.63 3.57 17.13
C PRO A 162 4.77 2.62 16.74
N ARG A 163 4.82 2.19 15.47
CA ARG A 163 5.85 1.27 14.94
C ARG A 163 7.06 2.00 14.36
N ILE A 164 7.00 3.32 14.21
CA ILE A 164 8.06 4.10 13.56
C ILE A 164 9.06 4.58 14.61
N GLY A 165 10.26 4.00 14.58
CA GLY A 165 11.37 4.43 15.44
C GLY A 165 12.12 5.67 14.94
N ASP A 166 12.07 5.95 13.63
CA ASP A 166 12.71 7.14 13.04
C ASP A 166 11.93 8.40 13.41
N ALA A 167 12.55 9.30 14.17
CA ALA A 167 11.91 10.51 14.69
C ALA A 167 11.48 11.49 13.59
N HIS A 168 12.20 11.55 12.47
CA HIS A 168 11.88 12.43 11.37
C HIS A 168 10.64 11.92 10.61
N ILE A 169 10.64 10.64 10.22
CA ILE A 169 9.49 10.01 9.57
C ILE A 169 8.26 10.07 10.48
N HIS A 170 8.42 9.80 11.78
CA HIS A 170 7.34 9.90 12.75
C HIS A 170 6.75 11.32 12.82
N GLY A 171 7.60 12.35 12.85
CA GLY A 171 7.19 13.75 12.87
C GLY A 171 6.37 14.13 11.63
N GLU A 172 6.87 13.79 10.44
CA GLU A 172 6.20 14.09 9.18
C GLU A 172 4.85 13.37 9.05
N LEU A 173 4.78 12.08 9.39
CA LEU A 173 3.51 11.34 9.35
C LEU A 173 2.50 11.80 10.41
N THR A 174 2.99 12.34 11.53
CA THR A 174 2.12 12.99 12.53
C THR A 174 1.53 14.28 11.96
N ALA A 175 2.32 15.09 11.25
CA ALA A 175 1.82 16.29 10.58
C ALA A 175 0.78 15.96 9.50
N MET A 176 1.03 14.91 8.72
CA MET A 176 0.09 14.37 7.75
C MET A 176 -1.24 13.94 8.41
N LEU A 177 -1.17 13.19 9.51
CA LEU A 177 -2.35 12.77 10.28
C LEU A 177 -3.23 13.96 10.69
N VAL A 178 -2.61 15.00 11.26
CA VAL A 178 -3.31 16.21 11.70
C VAL A 178 -3.93 16.95 10.52
N SER A 179 -3.21 17.07 9.40
CA SER A 179 -3.74 17.70 8.18
C SER A 179 -4.96 16.97 7.62
N HIS A 180 -4.96 15.64 7.55
CA HIS A 180 -6.16 14.92 7.11
C HIS A 180 -7.35 15.11 8.05
N GLN A 181 -7.14 15.14 9.37
CA GLN A 181 -8.21 15.44 10.33
C GLN A 181 -8.82 16.83 10.10
N GLN A 182 -7.97 17.84 9.83
CA GLN A 182 -8.41 19.20 9.51
C GLN A 182 -9.17 19.25 8.19
N ASN A 183 -8.66 18.58 7.15
CA ASN A 183 -9.31 18.52 5.85
C ASN A 183 -10.67 17.84 5.93
N ILE A 184 -10.80 16.78 6.75
CA ILE A 184 -12.09 16.14 7.01
C ILE A 184 -13.09 17.12 7.62
N ALA A 185 -12.69 17.81 8.69
CA ALA A 185 -13.56 18.75 9.38
C ALA A 185 -13.99 19.92 8.48
N ARG A 186 -13.06 20.45 7.66
CA ARG A 186 -13.35 21.54 6.71
C ARG A 186 -14.35 21.10 5.63
N LEU A 187 -14.20 19.90 5.08
CA LEU A 187 -15.07 19.38 4.03
C LEU A 187 -16.47 19.06 4.58
N ASP A 188 -16.56 18.46 5.77
CA ASP A 188 -17.84 18.20 6.45
C ASP A 188 -18.60 19.51 6.72
N ALA A 189 -17.90 20.54 7.21
CA ALA A 189 -18.50 21.84 7.46
C ALA A 189 -19.03 22.49 6.17
N GLN A 190 -18.28 22.39 5.07
CA GLN A 190 -18.72 22.92 3.77
C GLN A 190 -19.96 22.19 3.24
N GLN A 191 -20.03 20.87 3.40
CA GLN A 191 -21.19 20.07 2.98
C GLN A 191 -22.44 20.36 3.82
N GLN A 192 -22.27 20.60 5.12
CA GLN A 192 -23.37 21.01 6.00
C GLN A 192 -23.89 22.41 5.65
N ALA A 193 -22.99 23.34 5.32
CA ALA A 193 -23.37 24.69 4.88
C ALA A 193 -24.15 24.67 3.56
N ALA A 194 -23.77 23.79 2.62
CA ALA A 194 -24.49 23.60 1.36
C ALA A 194 -25.84 22.87 1.51
N GLY A 195 -26.00 22.06 2.57
CA GLY A 195 -27.23 21.30 2.87
C GLY A 195 -28.21 21.99 3.84
N GLY A 196 -27.93 23.23 4.27
CA GLY A 196 -28.81 24.01 5.15
C GLY A 196 -30.18 24.33 4.52
N PRO A 197 -31.24 24.54 5.33
CA PRO A 197 -32.62 24.47 4.86
C PRO A 197 -32.93 25.49 3.77
N THR A 198 -33.28 24.99 2.58
CA THR A 198 -34.08 25.72 1.59
C THR A 198 -35.41 26.10 2.25
N GLN A 199 -35.50 27.33 2.77
CA GLN A 199 -36.79 27.90 3.16
C GLN A 199 -37.63 27.99 1.87
N ARG A 200 -38.68 27.17 1.82
CA ARG A 200 -39.81 27.34 0.90
C ARG A 200 -40.63 28.55 1.33
#